data_AF-T1BL69-F1
#
_entry.id   AF-T1BL69-F1
#
_cell.length_a   1.000
_cell.length_b   1.000
_cell.length_c   1.000
_cell.angle_alpha   90.00
_cell.angle_beta   90.00
_cell.angle_gamma   90.00
#
_symmetry.space_group_name_H-M   'P 1'
#
loop_
_entity.id
_entity.type
_entity.pdbx_description
1 polymer ?
#
loop_
_entity_poly.entity_id
_entity_poly.type
_entity_poly.pdbx_seq_one_letter_code
_entity_poly.pdbx_strand_id
1 'polypeptide(L)'
;LARRRGVAVYGFIVTARLEIRAARVARRDHLSVGEATRRIVEREASEVMRYRRLYGIDLSAGPDETTIDSSDLTPAEVVEAIERHLPGGGS
;
A
#
# COMPACT_ATOMS: atom_id res chain seq x y z
N LEU A 1 -6.35 -14.90 11.42
CA LEU A 1 -7.62 -15.59 11.75
C LEU A 1 -8.12 -16.43 10.57
N ALA A 2 -8.17 -15.88 9.35
CA ALA A 2 -8.55 -16.61 8.13
C ALA A 2 -7.58 -17.73 7.73
N ARG A 3 -6.25 -17.47 7.71
CA ARG A 3 -5.23 -18.51 7.47
C ARG A 3 -5.35 -19.70 8.43
N ARG A 4 -5.65 -19.44 9.72
CA ARG A 4 -5.84 -20.49 10.75
C ARG A 4 -7.11 -21.33 10.55
N ARG A 5 -8.03 -20.92 9.68
CA ARG A 5 -9.26 -21.64 9.33
C ARG A 5 -9.16 -22.33 7.95
N GLY A 6 -7.96 -22.44 7.38
CA GLY A 6 -7.74 -23.08 6.08
C GLY A 6 -8.16 -22.23 4.87
N VAL A 7 -8.48 -20.95 5.07
CA VAL A 7 -8.78 -20.03 3.97
C VAL A 7 -7.48 -19.46 3.42
N ALA A 8 -7.29 -19.56 2.10
CA ALA A 8 -6.16 -18.93 1.43
C ALA A 8 -6.21 -17.41 1.59
N VAL A 9 -5.08 -16.80 1.95
CA VAL A 9 -4.96 -15.35 2.16
C VAL A 9 -3.72 -14.86 1.46
N TYR A 10 -3.95 -13.97 0.49
CA TYR A 10 -2.92 -13.28 -0.28
C TYR A 10 -2.85 -11.84 0.22
N GLY A 11 -1.65 -11.41 0.57
CA GLY A 11 -1.35 -10.04 0.98
C GLY A 11 -0.57 -9.33 -0.11
N PHE A 12 -0.88 -8.06 -0.32
CA PHE A 12 -0.24 -7.22 -1.33
C PHE A 12 0.03 -5.85 -0.73
N ILE A 13 1.17 -5.27 -1.09
CA ILE A 13 1.47 -3.88 -0.78
C ILE A 13 1.28 -3.06 -2.05
N VAL A 14 0.34 -2.12 -2.04
CA VAL A 14 0.17 -1.17 -3.13
C VAL A 14 0.88 0.12 -2.75
N THR A 15 1.89 0.48 -3.53
CA THR A 15 2.70 1.68 -3.32
C THR A 15 2.54 2.66 -4.49
N ALA A 16 3.09 3.86 -4.33
CA ALA A 16 3.29 4.83 -5.40
C ALA A 16 4.33 5.87 -4.95
N ARG A 17 4.97 6.51 -5.92
CA ARG A 17 5.90 7.64 -5.68
C ARG A 17 5.22 8.73 -4.84
N LEU A 18 6.00 9.37 -3.97
CA LEU A 18 5.50 10.33 -2.98
C LEU A 18 4.71 11.47 -3.64
N GLU A 19 5.21 12.01 -4.75
CA GLU A 19 4.57 13.10 -5.50
C GLU A 19 3.19 12.69 -6.05
N ILE A 20 3.05 11.44 -6.51
CA ILE A 20 1.78 10.91 -7.01
C ILE A 20 0.79 10.73 -5.86
N ARG A 21 1.25 10.18 -4.72
CA ARG A 21 0.41 10.02 -3.53
C ARG A 21 -0.04 11.37 -2.97
N ALA A 22 0.87 12.33 -2.88
CA ALA A 22 0.58 13.69 -2.43
C ALA A 22 -0.43 14.37 -3.35
N ALA A 23 -0.29 14.28 -4.68
CA ALA A 23 -1.26 14.81 -5.62
C ALA A 23 -2.65 14.16 -5.48
N ARG A 24 -2.72 12.84 -5.32
CA ARG A 24 -3.99 12.10 -5.10
C ARG A 24 -4.66 12.52 -3.79
N VAL A 25 -3.92 12.63 -2.70
CA VAL A 25 -4.42 13.08 -1.39
C VAL A 25 -4.86 14.53 -1.43
N ALA A 26 -4.05 15.42 -2.01
CA ALA A 26 -4.38 16.84 -2.17
C ALA A 26 -5.71 17.03 -2.91
N ARG A 27 -5.92 16.28 -4.00
CA ARG A 27 -7.18 16.28 -4.76
C ARG A 27 -8.35 15.75 -3.94
N ARG A 28 -8.16 14.64 -3.21
CA ARG A 28 -9.21 13.99 -2.41
C ARG A 28 -9.67 14.85 -1.23
N ASP A 29 -8.72 15.47 -0.54
CA ASP A 29 -8.94 16.15 0.73
C ASP A 29 -9.00 17.68 0.59
N HIS A 30 -8.97 18.19 -0.65
CA HIS A 30 -8.94 19.63 -0.96
C HIS A 30 -7.80 20.38 -0.26
N LEU A 31 -6.60 19.79 -0.28
CA LEU A 31 -5.38 20.36 0.32
C LEU A 31 -4.41 20.86 -0.77
N SER A 32 -3.41 21.65 -0.38
CA SER A 32 -2.26 21.88 -1.25
C SER A 32 -1.40 20.61 -1.34
N VAL A 33 -0.67 20.45 -2.45
CA VAL A 33 0.27 19.33 -2.60
C VAL A 33 1.32 19.33 -1.48
N GLY A 34 1.82 20.50 -1.08
CA GLY A 34 2.78 20.61 0.03
C GLY A 34 2.22 20.16 1.38
N GLU A 35 0.98 20.55 1.71
CA GLU A 35 0.28 20.10 2.93
C GLU A 35 0.06 18.59 2.90
N ALA A 36 -0.34 18.03 1.76
CA ALA A 36 -0.51 16.59 1.58
C ALA A 36 0.82 15.82 1.75
N THR A 37 1.91 16.30 1.15
CA THR A 37 3.25 15.71 1.30
C THR A 37 3.67 15.70 2.76
N ARG A 38 3.54 16.82 3.47
CA ARG A 38 3.88 16.94 4.89
C ARG A 38 3.14 15.90 5.73
N ARG A 39 1.81 15.81 5.55
CA ARG A 39 0.97 14.85 6.28
C ARG A 39 1.34 13.40 5.99
N ILE A 40 1.68 13.07 4.73
CA ILE A 40 2.11 11.73 4.35
C ILE A 40 3.40 11.36 5.10
N VAL A 41 4.41 12.22 5.06
CA VAL A 41 5.70 11.96 5.71
C VAL A 41 5.57 11.84 7.24
N GLU A 42 4.81 12.74 7.88
CA GLU A 42 4.54 12.69 9.32
C GLU A 42 3.82 11.40 9.73
N ARG A 43 2.85 10.96 8.90
CA ARG A 43 2.11 9.72 9.11
C ARG A 43 3.03 8.50 8.98
N GLU A 44 3.85 8.44 7.93
CA GLU A 44 4.76 7.30 7.69
C GLU A 44 5.76 7.14 8.84
N ALA A 45 6.36 8.24 9.31
CA ALA A 45 7.25 8.21 10.47
C ALA A 45 6.56 7.69 11.73
N SER A 46 5.30 8.10 11.95
CA SER A 46 4.49 7.62 13.08
C SER A 46 4.08 6.15 12.92
N GLU A 47 3.82 5.70 11.70
CA GLU A 47 3.38 4.35 11.38
C GLU A 47 4.47 3.31 11.60
N VAL A 48 5.71 3.60 11.22
CA VAL A 48 6.86 2.71 11.50
C VAL A 48 6.94 2.40 13.00
N MET A 49 6.85 3.43 13.83
CA MET A 49 6.90 3.28 15.29
C MET A 49 5.68 2.54 15.85
N ARG A 50 4.49 2.84 15.33
CA ARG A 50 3.22 2.28 15.82
C ARG A 50 3.05 0.81 15.42
N TYR A 51 3.37 0.44 14.18
CA TYR A 51 3.24 -0.94 13.70
C TYR A 51 4.17 -1.89 14.42
N ARG A 52 5.43 -1.47 14.63
CA ARG A 52 6.40 -2.25 15.40
C ARG A 52 5.94 -2.45 16.83
N ARG A 53 5.44 -1.39 17.49
CA ARG A 53 4.98 -1.45 18.89
C ARG A 53 3.70 -2.28 19.08
N LEU A 54 2.71 -2.12 18.20
CA LEU A 54 1.38 -2.72 18.39
C LEU A 54 1.26 -4.13 17.80
N TYR A 55 1.94 -4.40 16.68
CA TYR A 55 1.79 -5.64 15.92
C TYR A 55 3.08 -6.45 15.82
N GLY A 56 4.21 -5.93 16.31
CA GLY A 56 5.52 -6.57 16.14
C GLY A 56 5.99 -6.62 14.67
N ILE A 57 5.31 -5.89 13.78
CA ILE A 57 5.61 -5.86 12.35
C ILE A 57 6.64 -4.76 12.11
N ASP A 58 7.81 -5.14 11.59
CA ASP A 58 8.82 -4.21 11.15
C ASP A 58 8.57 -3.81 9.68
N LEU A 59 8.01 -2.62 9.47
CA LEU A 59 7.76 -2.08 8.13
C LEU A 59 9.06 -1.76 7.36
N SER A 60 10.21 -1.74 8.03
CA SER A 60 11.53 -1.50 7.41
C SER A 60 12.22 -2.77 6.92
N ALA A 61 11.73 -3.95 7.30
CA ALA A 61 12.35 -5.22 6.92
C ALA A 61 12.22 -5.57 5.42
N GLY A 62 11.51 -4.73 4.64
CA GLY A 62 11.08 -5.07 3.28
C GLY A 62 9.96 -6.11 3.32
N PRO A 63 8.97 -6.06 2.42
CA PRO A 63 7.88 -7.01 2.48
C PRO A 63 8.29 -8.39 1.97
N ASP A 64 7.89 -9.43 2.71
CA ASP A 64 7.80 -10.82 2.20
C ASP A 64 6.67 -10.97 1.16
N GLU A 65 5.87 -9.92 0.96
CA GLU A 65 4.66 -9.86 0.12
C GLU A 65 4.90 -9.11 -1.19
N THR A 66 4.18 -9.52 -2.23
CA THR A 66 4.20 -8.89 -3.55
C THR A 66 3.84 -7.41 -3.46
N THR A 67 4.74 -6.55 -3.95
CA THR A 67 4.52 -5.10 -4.02
C THR A 67 4.12 -4.69 -5.44
N ILE A 68 3.07 -3.87 -5.54
CA ILE A 68 2.56 -3.30 -6.80
C ILE A 68 2.76 -1.78 -6.76
N ASP A 69 3.60 -1.25 -7.63
CA ASP A 69 3.72 0.18 -7.85
C ASP A 69 2.57 0.68 -8.73
N SER A 70 1.71 1.50 -8.16
CA SER A 70 0.53 2.08 -8.80
C SER A 70 0.77 3.50 -9.34
N SER A 71 2.02 3.99 -9.35
CA SER A 71 2.33 5.38 -9.73
C SER A 71 1.72 5.76 -11.07
N ASP A 72 1.86 4.87 -12.05
CA ASP A 72 1.47 5.09 -13.44
C ASP A 72 0.32 4.16 -13.87
N LEU A 73 -0.33 3.49 -12.90
CA LEU A 73 -1.46 2.59 -13.14
C LEU A 73 -2.79 3.28 -12.83
N THR A 74 -3.79 2.99 -13.66
CA THR A 74 -5.19 3.22 -13.34
C THR A 74 -5.68 2.21 -12.30
N PRO A 75 -6.81 2.48 -11.61
CA PRO A 75 -7.39 1.52 -10.68
C PRO A 75 -7.67 0.14 -11.30
N ALA A 76 -8.08 0.08 -12.57
CA ALA A 76 -8.33 -1.18 -13.27
C ALA A 76 -7.03 -1.96 -13.49
N GLU A 77 -5.97 -1.30 -13.94
CA GLU A 77 -4.66 -1.94 -14.14
C GLU A 77 -4.02 -2.40 -12.82
N VAL A 78 -4.31 -1.72 -11.70
CA VAL A 78 -3.92 -2.21 -10.37
C VAL A 78 -4.63 -3.52 -10.03
N VAL A 79 -5.93 -3.64 -10.33
CA VAL A 79 -6.69 -4.88 -10.11
C VAL A 79 -6.13 -6.01 -10.98
N GLU A 80 -5.89 -5.75 -12.27
CA GLU A 80 -5.27 -6.73 -13.17
C GLU A 80 -3.88 -7.16 -12.67
N ALA A 81 -3.09 -6.23 -12.14
CA ALA A 81 -1.80 -6.54 -11.54
C ALA A 81 -1.92 -7.45 -10.31
N ILE A 82 -2.94 -7.25 -9.48
CA ILE A 82 -3.23 -8.14 -8.34
C ILE A 82 -3.62 -9.52 -8.85
N GLU A 83 -4.54 -9.60 -9.81
CA GLU A 83 -5.05 -10.86 -10.36
C GLU A 83 -3.95 -11.74 -10.97
N ARG A 84 -2.98 -11.15 -11.67
CA ARG A 84 -1.82 -11.89 -12.22
C ARG A 84 -0.97 -12.59 -11.16
N HIS A 85 -1.00 -12.13 -9.90
CA HIS A 85 -0.26 -12.74 -8.81
C HIS A 85 -1.11 -13.74 -8.00
N LEU A 86 -2.41 -13.85 -8.29
CA LEU A 86 -3.27 -14.85 -7.68
C LEU A 86 -3.13 -16.18 -8.43
N PRO A 87 -3.08 -17.33 -7.71
CA PRO A 87 -3.06 -18.63 -8.36
C PRO A 87 -4.36 -18.86 -9.14
N GLY A 88 -4.24 -19.27 -10.41
CA GLY A 88 -5.36 -19.42 -11.34
C GLY A 88 -5.71 -18.14 -12.13
N GLY A 89 -5.00 -17.04 -11.90
CA GLY A 89 -5.10 -15.78 -12.64
C GLY A 89 -4.43 -15.85 -14.01
N GLY A 90 -4.99 -16.68 -14.89
CA GLY A 90 -4.67 -16.73 -16.31
C GLY A 90 -5.91 -17.19 -17.05
N SER A 91 -6.67 -16.25 -17.60
CA SER A 91 -7.61 -16.52 -18.69
C SER A 91 -6.90 -16.24 -20.01
#